data_AF-A0AAW2FVB4-F1
#
_entry.id   AF-A0AAW2FVB4-F1
#
_cell.length_a   1.000
_cell.length_b   1.000
_cell.length_c   1.000
_cell.angle_alpha   90.00
_cell.angle_beta   90.00
_cell.angle_gamma   90.00
#
_symmetry.space_group_name_H-M   'P 1'
#
loop_
_entity.id
_entity.type
_entity.pdbx_description
1 polymer ?
#
loop_
_entity_poly.entity_id
_entity_poly.type
_entity_poly.pdbx_seq_one_letter_code
_entity_poly.pdbx_strand_id
1 'polypeptide(L)'
;MNNKDIYKELRLRGYQYSGIFRGLNRISVTKSNGSIAWTSNWVAFMDSMLQMIILGQNTRNLLVPTRICKLTIDPKYHLQLIQNTSINNRQLPVNYYKHLNAITSGGIEIHGVVATFIPNRLKTVNTVLEEHTFVAHRDLESSISLQNAIRMSIHLALECCNMLNVKIIEFLDTDDKVTSEDLNSPLINKILSDLPQIRHHTKLVTNHKSLQNISLPGNTSVTEMTKLSKNENCLMVLSFNLLKKNKEELYKQLLSLLMPQGFLLTLEESTDCEYSYLKKYKLNIIIERQINNKRLLLLRKTQNVEKNQYQVVHVNNYDFTWVDKLKSIMNMQNKSDIDKNIILVAENNFESGLLGLVNCLRKEPGGETIRSVFIQDNKAPAFSLHEPLYMKQLLLNLPINVIRSGNVWGSYRHFPLPALELKLVQNAYVKQKVQ
;
A
#
# COMPACT_ATOMS: atom_id res chain seq x y z
N MET A 1 24.40 3.29 27.95
CA MET A 1 23.40 2.54 27.16
C MET A 1 22.67 1.59 28.09
N ASN A 2 21.33 1.62 28.09
CA ASN A 2 20.51 0.68 28.85
C ASN A 2 20.28 -0.62 28.05
N ASN A 3 19.65 -1.64 28.65
CA ASN A 3 19.36 -2.92 28.00
C ASN A 3 18.65 -2.76 26.64
N LYS A 4 17.66 -1.87 26.53
CA LYS A 4 16.92 -1.65 25.28
C LYS A 4 17.83 -1.10 24.18
N ASP A 5 18.70 -0.15 24.51
CA ASP A 5 19.66 0.44 23.57
C ASP A 5 20.66 -0.60 23.06
N ILE A 6 21.19 -1.40 23.98
CA ILE A 6 22.18 -2.45 23.71
C ILE A 6 21.64 -3.46 22.71
N TYR A 7 20.47 -4.02 23.01
CA TYR A 7 19.88 -5.06 22.17
C TYR A 7 19.23 -4.52 20.90
N LYS A 8 18.87 -3.23 20.85
CA LYS A 8 18.53 -2.54 19.59
C LYS A 8 19.74 -2.45 18.67
N GLU A 9 20.91 -2.08 19.19
CA GLU A 9 22.15 -2.00 18.39
C GLU A 9 22.56 -3.39 17.88
N LEU A 10 22.57 -4.41 18.74
CA LEU A 10 22.83 -5.79 18.32
C LEU A 10 21.83 -6.28 17.25
N ARG A 11 20.54 -5.95 17.40
CA ARG A 11 19.53 -6.29 16.39
C ARG A 11 19.79 -5.67 15.03
N LEU A 12 20.26 -4.41 14.99
CA LEU A 12 20.61 -3.74 13.74
C LEU A 12 21.83 -4.38 13.04
N ARG A 13 22.74 -5.01 13.80
CA ARG A 13 23.87 -5.77 13.23
C ARG A 13 23.47 -7.14 12.69
N GLY A 14 22.32 -7.67 13.14
CA GLY A 14 21.76 -8.95 12.69
C GLY A 14 21.50 -9.96 13.82
N TYR A 15 21.89 -9.66 15.06
CA TYR A 15 21.69 -10.57 16.20
C TYR A 15 20.23 -10.60 16.67
N GLN A 16 19.72 -11.78 17.03
CA GLN A 16 18.33 -11.98 17.47
C GLN A 16 18.26 -12.53 18.91
N TYR A 17 19.06 -11.98 19.82
CA TYR A 17 19.07 -12.39 21.22
C TYR A 17 17.70 -12.23 21.91
N SER A 18 17.32 -13.22 22.70
CA SER A 18 16.05 -13.28 23.43
C SER A 18 16.21 -13.95 24.80
N GLY A 19 15.22 -13.76 25.68
CA GLY A 19 15.20 -14.38 27.02
C GLY A 19 16.45 -14.07 27.84
N ILE A 20 17.03 -15.11 28.45
CA ILE A 20 18.23 -15.02 29.32
C ILE A 20 19.50 -14.57 28.56
N PHE A 21 19.53 -14.68 27.24
CA PHE A 21 20.64 -14.16 26.41
C PHE A 21 20.60 -12.64 26.25
N ARG A 22 19.59 -11.96 26.82
CA ARG A 22 19.56 -10.51 26.96
C ARG A 22 20.14 -10.01 28.29
N GLY A 23 21.26 -10.61 28.73
CA GLY A 23 21.86 -10.41 30.04
C GLY A 23 22.56 -9.07 30.28
N LEU A 24 22.88 -8.28 29.24
CA LEU A 24 23.54 -6.97 29.41
C LEU A 24 22.54 -5.90 29.87
N ASN A 25 22.62 -5.48 31.14
CA ASN A 25 21.69 -4.51 31.71
C ASN A 25 22.04 -3.06 31.39
N ARG A 26 23.34 -2.74 31.46
CA ARG A 26 23.89 -1.41 31.16
C ARG A 26 25.32 -1.54 30.71
N ILE A 27 25.71 -0.69 29.78
CA ILE A 27 27.09 -0.57 29.29
C ILE A 27 27.40 0.93 29.15
N SER A 28 28.63 1.30 29.51
CA SER A 28 29.22 2.62 29.26
C SER A 28 29.22 2.98 27.75
N VAL A 29 29.24 4.26 27.42
CA VAL A 29 29.28 4.69 26.00
C VAL A 29 30.57 4.22 25.31
N THR A 30 31.68 4.19 26.06
CA THR A 30 32.99 3.68 25.64
C THR A 30 33.02 2.16 25.45
N LYS A 31 31.98 1.44 25.89
CA LYS A 31 31.87 -0.03 25.89
C LYS A 31 32.99 -0.74 26.67
N SER A 32 33.62 -0.03 27.60
CA SER A 32 34.70 -0.55 28.45
C SER A 32 34.19 -1.18 29.73
N ASN A 33 33.05 -0.72 30.26
CA ASN A 33 32.49 -1.21 31.51
C ASN A 33 30.97 -1.37 31.39
N GLY A 34 30.38 -2.29 32.14
CA GLY A 34 28.95 -2.54 32.16
C GLY A 34 28.52 -3.43 33.32
N SER A 35 27.29 -3.95 33.26
CA SER A 35 26.80 -4.95 34.20
C SER A 35 25.99 -6.03 33.49
N ILE A 36 26.23 -7.29 33.84
CA ILE A 36 25.55 -8.47 33.31
C ILE A 36 24.67 -9.08 34.41
N ALA A 37 23.42 -9.39 34.07
CA ALA A 37 22.52 -10.16 34.93
C ALA A 37 22.99 -11.60 35.06
N TRP A 38 23.02 -12.12 36.28
CA TRP A 38 23.30 -13.53 36.54
C TRP A 38 22.00 -14.29 36.80
N THR A 39 21.65 -15.20 35.90
CA THR A 39 20.43 -16.03 35.96
C THR A 39 20.75 -17.51 36.22
N SER A 40 21.83 -17.80 36.95
CA SER A 40 22.32 -19.17 37.20
C SER A 40 22.64 -19.97 35.93
N ASN A 41 22.94 -19.27 34.83
CA ASN A 41 23.28 -19.88 33.55
C ASN A 41 24.62 -19.33 33.04
N TRP A 42 25.66 -20.15 33.19
CA TRP A 42 27.03 -19.81 32.77
C TRP A 42 27.14 -19.50 31.27
N VAL A 43 26.36 -20.19 30.42
CA VAL A 43 26.39 -20.00 28.97
C VAL A 43 25.88 -18.61 28.60
N ALA A 44 24.69 -18.23 29.09
CA ALA A 44 24.11 -16.92 28.83
C ALA A 44 24.95 -15.77 29.41
N PHE A 45 25.58 -16.00 30.56
CA PHE A 45 26.46 -15.03 31.20
C PHE A 45 27.76 -14.81 30.40
N MET A 46 28.44 -15.88 30.00
CA MET A 46 29.64 -15.78 29.15
C MET A 46 29.31 -15.25 27.76
N ASP A 47 28.17 -15.63 27.17
CA ASP A 47 27.71 -15.06 25.90
C ASP A 47 27.47 -13.56 26.02
N SER A 48 26.92 -13.08 27.14
CA SER A 48 26.79 -11.64 27.41
C SER A 48 28.15 -10.90 27.47
N MET A 49 29.21 -11.58 27.94
CA MET A 49 30.58 -11.04 27.86
C MET A 49 31.05 -10.95 26.40
N LEU A 50 30.83 -11.98 25.59
CA LEU A 50 31.15 -11.98 24.16
C LEU A 50 30.37 -10.91 23.39
N GLN A 51 29.08 -10.73 23.71
CA GLN A 51 28.22 -9.67 23.18
C GLN A 51 28.81 -8.29 23.45
N MET A 52 29.36 -8.04 24.64
CA MET A 52 30.01 -6.78 24.99
C MET A 52 31.28 -6.54 24.16
N ILE A 53 32.10 -7.57 23.92
CA ILE A 53 33.27 -7.48 23.02
C ILE A 53 32.83 -7.12 21.60
N ILE A 54 31.81 -7.81 21.07
CA ILE A 54 31.26 -7.54 19.74
C ILE A 54 30.76 -6.10 19.62
N LEU A 55 30.04 -5.60 20.63
CA LEU A 55 29.58 -4.21 20.70
C LEU A 55 30.74 -3.19 20.73
N GLY A 56 31.84 -3.57 21.37
CA GLY A 56 33.11 -2.85 21.42
C GLY A 56 33.76 -2.62 20.05
N GLN A 57 33.44 -3.47 19.06
CA GLN A 57 33.96 -3.32 17.70
C GLN A 57 33.27 -2.17 16.95
N ASN A 58 34.05 -1.43 16.16
CA ASN A 58 33.58 -0.25 15.42
C ASN A 58 32.72 -0.62 14.19
N THR A 59 32.79 -1.86 13.71
CA THR A 59 32.00 -2.32 12.55
C THR A 59 30.59 -2.70 13.00
N ARG A 60 29.57 -2.29 12.24
CA ARG A 60 28.16 -2.68 12.47
C ARG A 60 27.77 -3.95 11.70
N ASN A 61 28.75 -4.83 11.48
CA ASN A 61 28.55 -6.08 10.78
C ASN A 61 28.13 -7.20 11.74
N LEU A 62 27.52 -8.26 11.21
CA LEU A 62 27.32 -9.48 11.95
C LEU A 62 28.66 -10.22 12.07
N LEU A 63 29.05 -10.49 13.31
CA LEU A 63 30.29 -11.16 13.66
C LEU A 63 30.01 -12.38 14.53
N VAL A 64 30.83 -13.42 14.40
CA VAL A 64 30.80 -14.54 15.35
C VAL A 64 32.18 -14.77 15.95
N PRO A 65 32.29 -15.03 17.25
CA PRO A 65 33.54 -15.47 17.87
C PRO A 65 34.01 -16.77 17.22
N THR A 66 35.25 -16.80 16.72
CA THR A 66 35.86 -17.99 16.11
C THR A 66 37.04 -18.51 16.89
N ARG A 67 37.71 -17.65 17.66
CA ARG A 67 38.86 -18.04 18.48
C ARG A 67 38.83 -17.32 19.82
N ILE A 68 39.26 -18.02 20.85
CA ILE A 68 39.50 -17.48 22.19
C ILE A 68 40.90 -17.96 22.57
N CYS A 69 41.80 -17.04 22.93
CA CYS A 69 43.18 -17.41 23.28
C CYS A 69 43.26 -18.08 24.66
N LYS A 70 42.53 -17.57 25.65
CA LYS A 70 42.49 -18.11 27.01
C LYS A 70 41.15 -17.83 27.66
N LEU A 71 40.61 -18.82 28.35
CA LEU A 71 39.41 -18.74 29.18
C LEU A 71 39.76 -19.26 30.57
N THR A 72 39.55 -18.44 31.59
CA THR A 72 39.75 -18.81 32.99
C THR A 72 38.44 -18.67 33.73
N ILE A 73 38.08 -19.73 34.47
CA ILE A 73 36.84 -19.81 35.25
C ILE A 73 37.21 -20.24 36.66
N ASP A 74 36.93 -19.39 37.64
CA ASP A 74 36.97 -19.69 39.07
C ASP A 74 35.53 -19.71 39.62
N PRO A 75 34.89 -20.90 39.69
CA PRO A 75 33.54 -21.03 40.19
C PRO A 75 33.42 -20.67 41.68
N LYS A 76 34.45 -20.94 42.49
CA LYS A 76 34.41 -20.71 43.93
C LYS A 76 34.33 -19.21 44.21
N TYR A 77 35.22 -18.46 43.58
CA TYR A 77 35.22 -17.00 43.66
C TYR A 77 33.93 -16.39 43.09
N HIS A 78 33.46 -16.88 41.94
CA HIS A 78 32.23 -16.39 41.33
C HIS A 78 31.00 -16.59 42.25
N LEU A 79 30.90 -17.74 42.93
CA LEU A 79 29.80 -18.01 43.86
C LEU A 79 29.88 -17.12 45.10
N GLN A 80 31.07 -16.89 45.66
CA GLN A 80 31.27 -15.97 46.80
C GLN A 80 30.73 -14.57 46.51
N LEU A 81 30.93 -14.05 45.30
CA LEU A 81 30.43 -12.74 44.88
C LEU A 81 28.89 -12.65 44.81
N ILE A 82 28.21 -13.79 44.67
CA ILE A 82 26.76 -13.86 44.42
C ILE A 82 25.97 -14.24 45.68
N GLN A 83 26.61 -14.85 46.69
CA GLN A 83 25.98 -15.39 47.90
C GLN A 83 25.07 -14.38 48.63
N ASN A 84 25.43 -13.09 48.65
CA ASN A 84 24.70 -12.06 49.39
C ASN A 84 23.62 -11.33 48.58
N THR A 85 23.35 -11.74 47.33
CA THR A 85 22.40 -11.03 46.45
C THR A 85 21.17 -11.89 46.14
N SER A 86 19.98 -11.30 46.26
CA SER A 86 18.71 -11.96 45.91
C SER A 86 18.67 -12.36 44.44
N ILE A 87 18.09 -13.52 44.14
CA ILE A 87 18.14 -14.18 42.82
C ILE A 87 17.74 -13.24 41.67
N ASN A 88 16.73 -12.40 41.87
CA ASN A 88 16.21 -11.50 40.84
C ASN A 88 17.06 -10.24 40.60
N ASN A 89 17.98 -9.91 41.52
CA ASN A 89 18.81 -8.71 41.46
C ASN A 89 20.30 -9.00 41.28
N ARG A 90 20.69 -10.26 41.02
CA ARG A 90 22.10 -10.63 40.81
C ARG A 90 22.64 -9.98 39.53
N GLN A 91 23.51 -9.00 39.72
CA GLN A 91 24.22 -8.32 38.64
C GLN A 91 25.70 -8.29 38.96
N LEU A 92 26.53 -8.65 37.99
CA LEU A 92 27.97 -8.57 38.12
C LEU A 92 28.52 -7.47 37.22
N PRO A 93 29.46 -6.64 37.71
CA PRO A 93 30.16 -5.68 36.87
C PRO A 93 31.03 -6.43 35.86
N VAL A 94 31.03 -5.96 34.62
CA VAL A 94 31.87 -6.48 33.54
C VAL A 94 32.79 -5.37 33.03
N ASN A 95 34.07 -5.69 32.87
CA ASN A 95 35.10 -4.77 32.39
C ASN A 95 35.80 -5.38 31.17
N TYR A 96 35.89 -4.60 30.09
CA TYR A 96 36.58 -4.92 28.85
C TYR A 96 37.79 -4.02 28.67
N TYR A 97 38.98 -4.61 28.71
CA TYR A 97 40.26 -3.97 28.52
C TYR A 97 40.69 -4.12 27.06
N LYS A 98 40.30 -3.13 26.23
CA LYS A 98 40.52 -3.17 24.77
C LYS A 98 41.98 -3.38 24.37
N HIS A 99 42.93 -2.75 25.07
CA HIS A 99 44.37 -2.88 24.78
C HIS A 99 44.93 -4.27 25.06
N LEU A 100 44.36 -4.98 26.04
CA LEU A 100 44.75 -6.34 26.41
C LEU A 100 43.90 -7.41 25.68
N ASN A 101 42.88 -6.97 24.93
CA ASN A 101 41.81 -7.80 24.39
C ASN A 101 41.28 -8.81 25.44
N ALA A 102 41.00 -8.30 26.65
CA ALA A 102 40.60 -9.10 27.80
C ALA A 102 39.28 -8.59 28.38
N ILE A 103 38.37 -9.50 28.73
CA ILE A 103 37.12 -9.18 29.42
C ILE A 103 37.01 -9.98 30.71
N THR A 104 36.65 -9.31 31.79
CA THR A 104 36.55 -9.89 33.14
C THR A 104 35.18 -9.61 33.74
N SER A 105 34.55 -10.61 34.35
CA SER A 105 33.29 -10.46 35.09
C SER A 105 33.12 -11.59 36.11
N GLY A 106 32.97 -11.25 37.39
CA GLY A 106 32.97 -12.22 38.48
C GLY A 106 34.23 -13.09 38.47
N GLY A 107 34.09 -14.41 38.63
CA GLY A 107 35.19 -15.37 38.44
C GLY A 107 35.47 -15.80 37.01
N ILE A 108 35.12 -15.01 35.99
CA ILE A 108 35.40 -15.35 34.59
C ILE A 108 36.32 -14.30 33.96
N GLU A 109 37.32 -14.79 33.24
CA GLU A 109 38.25 -13.98 32.45
C GLU A 109 38.42 -14.60 31.05
N ILE A 110 38.23 -13.81 30.00
CA ILE A 110 38.34 -14.23 28.60
C ILE A 110 39.34 -13.32 27.89
N HIS A 111 40.35 -13.92 27.25
CA HIS A 111 41.41 -13.22 26.52
C HIS A 111 41.44 -13.58 25.04
N GLY A 112 41.84 -12.60 24.23
CA GLY A 112 42.20 -12.82 22.83
C GLY A 112 41.03 -13.31 21.98
N VAL A 113 39.84 -12.76 22.21
CA VAL A 113 38.67 -13.11 21.40
C VAL A 113 38.85 -12.55 20.00
N VAL A 114 38.73 -13.42 19.00
CA VAL A 114 38.69 -13.08 17.58
C VAL A 114 37.29 -13.35 17.06
N ALA A 115 36.68 -12.34 16.45
CA ALA A 115 35.38 -12.49 15.80
C ALA A 115 35.51 -12.25 14.29
N THR A 116 34.91 -13.14 13.49
CA THR A 116 34.93 -13.05 12.03
C THR A 116 33.58 -12.64 11.48
N PHE A 117 33.61 -12.00 10.32
CA PHE A 117 32.41 -11.58 9.60
C PHE A 117 31.63 -12.76 9.05
N ILE A 118 30.29 -12.68 9.15
CA ILE A 118 29.37 -13.58 8.45
C ILE A 118 28.40 -12.73 7.62
N PRO A 119 28.13 -13.12 6.35
CA PRO A 119 27.14 -12.44 5.53
C PRO A 119 25.73 -12.62 6.11
N ASN A 120 25.01 -11.51 6.25
CA ASN A 120 23.58 -11.55 6.58
C ASN A 120 22.80 -12.14 5.40
N ARG A 121 21.85 -13.05 5.69
CA ARG A 121 20.85 -13.47 4.71
C ARG A 121 20.05 -12.23 4.29
N LEU A 122 20.17 -11.85 3.01
CA LEU A 122 19.40 -10.75 2.46
C LEU A 122 17.94 -11.18 2.39
N LYS A 123 17.08 -10.58 3.22
CA LYS A 123 15.64 -10.62 2.96
C LYS A 123 15.38 -9.64 1.81
N THR A 124 14.98 -10.16 0.66
CA THR A 124 14.45 -9.34 -0.43
C THR A 124 13.12 -8.75 0.02
N VAL A 125 13.17 -7.50 0.50
CA VAL A 125 11.99 -6.67 0.69
C VAL A 125 11.84 -5.86 -0.60
N ASN A 126 10.86 -6.20 -1.41
CA ASN A 126 10.55 -5.44 -2.61
C ASN A 126 9.71 -4.23 -2.19
N THR A 127 10.37 -3.10 -1.98
CA THR A 127 9.69 -1.82 -1.73
C THR A 127 9.24 -1.22 -3.04
N VAL A 128 7.94 -0.99 -3.19
CA VAL A 128 7.38 -0.23 -4.31
C VAL A 128 7.42 1.25 -3.92
N LEU A 129 7.99 2.08 -4.80
CA LEU A 129 7.95 3.53 -4.66
C LEU A 129 6.94 4.07 -5.66
N GLU A 130 6.07 4.97 -5.20
CA GLU A 130 5.02 5.57 -6.03
C GLU A 130 5.03 7.08 -5.90
N GLU A 131 4.74 7.77 -7.01
CA GLU A 131 4.52 9.20 -7.06
C GLU A 131 3.01 9.49 -6.95
N HIS A 132 2.62 10.53 -6.19
CA HIS A 132 1.23 10.94 -6.01
C HIS A 132 0.94 12.19 -6.86
N THR A 133 0.35 12.00 -8.03
CA THR A 133 0.15 13.06 -9.03
C THR A 133 -1.33 13.27 -9.34
N PHE A 134 -1.73 14.51 -9.67
CA PHE A 134 -3.07 14.77 -10.18
C PHE A 134 -3.24 14.17 -11.57
N VAL A 135 -4.36 13.49 -11.79
CA VAL A 135 -4.73 12.91 -13.08
C VAL A 135 -6.13 13.36 -13.45
N ALA A 136 -6.26 14.07 -14.57
CA ALA A 136 -7.55 14.41 -15.14
C ALA A 136 -8.35 13.15 -15.46
N HIS A 137 -9.66 13.17 -15.23
CA HIS A 137 -10.51 12.04 -15.55
C HIS A 137 -10.76 11.94 -17.06
N ARG A 138 -10.96 13.08 -17.72
CA ARG A 138 -11.15 13.16 -19.17
C ARG A 138 -10.09 14.06 -19.77
N ASP A 139 -9.20 13.46 -20.55
CA ASP A 139 -8.13 14.17 -21.24
C ASP A 139 -7.66 13.31 -22.42
N LEU A 140 -7.89 13.87 -23.61
CA LEU A 140 -7.62 13.25 -24.90
C LEU A 140 -6.34 13.83 -25.56
N GLU A 141 -5.77 14.89 -24.98
CA GLU A 141 -4.59 15.55 -25.52
C GLU A 141 -3.31 14.84 -25.06
N SER A 142 -3.29 14.39 -23.79
CA SER A 142 -2.15 13.65 -23.26
C SER A 142 -2.38 12.13 -23.34
N SER A 143 -1.44 11.44 -24.00
CA SER A 143 -1.42 9.98 -24.01
C SER A 143 -0.83 9.45 -22.71
N ILE A 144 -1.51 8.47 -22.09
CA ILE A 144 -1.04 7.76 -20.91
C ILE A 144 -0.76 6.29 -21.26
N SER A 145 0.17 5.64 -20.55
CA SER A 145 0.41 4.21 -20.74
C SER A 145 -0.81 3.38 -20.33
N LEU A 146 -1.05 2.26 -21.03
CA LEU A 146 -2.14 1.32 -20.72
C LEU A 146 -2.10 0.85 -19.27
N GLN A 147 -0.90 0.58 -18.75
CA GLN A 147 -0.67 0.21 -17.36
C GLN A 147 -1.19 1.28 -16.39
N ASN A 148 -0.87 2.55 -16.62
CA ASN A 148 -1.30 3.62 -15.73
C ASN A 148 -2.80 3.91 -15.87
N ALA A 149 -3.36 3.80 -17.07
CA ALA A 149 -4.80 3.96 -17.31
C ALA A 149 -5.65 2.87 -16.62
N ILE A 150 -5.21 1.60 -16.69
CA ILE A 150 -5.87 0.50 -15.98
C ILE A 150 -5.68 0.66 -14.47
N ARG A 151 -4.47 1.01 -14.01
CA ARG A 151 -4.18 1.26 -12.59
C ARG A 151 -5.08 2.34 -12.00
N MET A 152 -5.18 3.51 -12.65
CA MET A 152 -6.05 4.58 -12.17
C MET A 152 -7.53 4.17 -12.15
N SER A 153 -7.97 3.37 -13.13
CA SER A 153 -9.35 2.87 -13.22
C SER A 153 -9.68 1.92 -12.07
N ILE A 154 -8.78 0.98 -11.77
CA ILE A 154 -8.90 0.06 -10.64
C ILE A 154 -8.87 0.83 -9.32
N HIS A 155 -7.92 1.75 -9.14
CA HIS A 155 -7.81 2.55 -7.92
C HIS A 155 -9.08 3.38 -7.67
N LEU A 156 -9.67 3.97 -8.71
CA LEU A 156 -10.92 4.72 -8.60
C LEU A 156 -12.10 3.81 -8.24
N ALA A 157 -12.20 2.63 -8.85
CA ALA A 157 -13.25 1.67 -8.53
C ALA A 157 -13.17 1.16 -7.08
N LEU A 158 -11.95 0.85 -6.61
CA LEU A 158 -11.70 0.45 -5.23
C LEU A 158 -12.01 1.56 -4.24
N GLU A 159 -11.61 2.79 -4.57
CA GLU A 159 -11.94 3.96 -3.77
C GLU A 159 -13.46 4.11 -3.65
N CYS A 160 -14.24 3.88 -4.70
CA CYS A 160 -15.71 3.99 -4.61
C CYS A 160 -16.33 2.93 -3.68
N CYS A 161 -15.90 1.67 -3.78
CA CYS A 161 -16.61 0.54 -3.15
C CYS A 161 -16.01 0.06 -1.81
N ASN A 162 -14.81 0.48 -1.42
CA ASN A 162 -14.15 0.10 -0.15
C ASN A 162 -14.14 -1.42 0.16
N MET A 163 -14.03 -2.27 -0.86
CA MET A 163 -14.06 -3.73 -0.69
C MET A 163 -12.66 -4.33 -0.56
N LEU A 164 -12.53 -5.35 0.30
CA LEU A 164 -11.30 -6.14 0.44
C LEU A 164 -11.22 -7.32 -0.53
N ASN A 165 -12.37 -7.90 -0.88
CA ASN A 165 -12.46 -9.02 -1.81
C ASN A 165 -12.92 -8.50 -3.18
N VAL A 166 -12.01 -8.52 -4.14
CA VAL A 166 -12.19 -7.89 -5.44
C VAL A 166 -12.30 -8.97 -6.51
N LYS A 167 -13.40 -8.96 -7.25
CA LYS A 167 -13.56 -9.79 -8.44
C LYS A 167 -13.54 -8.90 -9.67
N ILE A 168 -12.66 -9.18 -10.61
CA ILE A 168 -12.61 -8.51 -11.93
C ILE A 168 -12.80 -9.57 -13.00
N ILE A 169 -13.58 -9.23 -14.03
CA ILE A 169 -13.79 -10.09 -15.18
C ILE A 169 -13.13 -9.42 -16.38
N GLU A 170 -12.26 -10.13 -17.10
CA GLU A 170 -11.79 -9.73 -18.42
C GLU A 170 -12.59 -10.52 -19.45
N PHE A 171 -13.39 -9.84 -20.25
CA PHE A 171 -14.30 -10.45 -21.22
C PHE A 171 -13.77 -10.28 -22.64
N LEU A 172 -13.68 -11.40 -23.35
CA LEU A 172 -13.32 -11.48 -24.77
C LEU A 172 -14.50 -12.03 -25.56
N ASP A 173 -14.96 -11.25 -26.53
CA ASP A 173 -15.94 -11.70 -27.51
C ASP A 173 -15.27 -12.58 -28.58
N THR A 174 -16.05 -13.38 -29.30
CA THR A 174 -15.54 -14.22 -30.39
C THR A 174 -14.91 -13.40 -31.51
N ASP A 175 -15.39 -12.17 -31.69
CA ASP A 175 -14.96 -11.27 -32.75
C ASP A 175 -13.67 -10.51 -32.40
N ASP A 176 -13.22 -10.60 -31.14
CA ASP A 176 -12.02 -9.92 -30.66
C ASP A 176 -10.75 -10.66 -31.11
N LYS A 177 -9.93 -10.00 -31.93
CA LYS A 177 -8.61 -10.48 -32.37
C LYS A 177 -7.54 -10.19 -31.31
N VAL A 178 -7.68 -10.80 -30.13
CA VAL A 178 -6.81 -10.57 -28.97
C VAL A 178 -5.89 -11.77 -28.78
N THR A 179 -4.58 -11.54 -28.70
CA THR A 179 -3.58 -12.58 -28.41
C THR A 179 -3.32 -12.70 -26.91
N SER A 180 -2.52 -13.69 -26.49
CA SER A 180 -2.13 -13.83 -25.08
C SER A 180 -1.35 -12.63 -24.54
N GLU A 181 -0.64 -11.90 -25.41
CA GLU A 181 0.15 -10.72 -25.04
C GLU A 181 -0.71 -9.47 -24.82
N ASP A 182 -1.88 -9.43 -25.46
CA ASP A 182 -2.85 -8.34 -25.37
C ASP A 182 -3.75 -8.43 -24.12
N LEU A 183 -3.67 -9.54 -23.36
CA LEU A 183 -4.44 -9.76 -22.15
C LEU A 183 -4.03 -8.78 -21.05
N ASN A 184 -5.02 -8.18 -20.40
CA ASN A 184 -4.82 -7.27 -19.27
C ASN A 184 -4.81 -8.00 -17.93
N SER A 185 -5.27 -9.25 -17.85
CA SER A 185 -5.30 -10.05 -16.62
C SER A 185 -3.95 -10.11 -15.88
N PRO A 186 -2.79 -10.33 -16.53
CA PRO A 186 -1.49 -10.28 -15.84
C PRO A 186 -1.20 -8.92 -15.22
N LEU A 187 -1.52 -7.85 -15.94
CA LEU A 187 -1.35 -6.47 -15.50
C LEU A 187 -2.28 -6.12 -14.33
N ILE A 188 -3.55 -6.53 -14.41
CA ILE A 188 -4.55 -6.35 -13.34
C ILE A 188 -4.08 -7.05 -12.05
N ASN A 189 -3.61 -8.30 -12.16
CA ASN A 189 -3.11 -9.03 -11.00
C ASN A 189 -1.89 -8.35 -10.38
N LYS A 190 -0.98 -7.82 -11.19
CA LYS A 190 0.18 -7.06 -10.70
C LYS A 190 -0.29 -5.83 -9.91
N ILE A 191 -1.19 -5.03 -10.48
CA ILE A 191 -1.74 -3.83 -9.83
C ILE A 191 -2.41 -4.17 -8.49
N LEU A 192 -3.25 -5.20 -8.46
CA LEU A 192 -3.97 -5.60 -7.24
C LEU A 192 -3.08 -6.27 -6.20
N SER A 193 -1.99 -6.93 -6.63
CA SER A 193 -1.00 -7.54 -5.72
C SER A 193 -0.11 -6.50 -5.03
N ASP A 194 0.06 -5.32 -5.63
CA ASP A 194 0.79 -4.20 -5.03
C ASP A 194 0.01 -3.57 -3.86
N LEU A 195 -1.31 -3.78 -3.78
CA LEU A 195 -2.19 -3.17 -2.78
C LEU A 195 -2.29 -4.00 -1.50
N PRO A 196 -2.11 -3.40 -0.31
CA PRO A 196 -2.16 -4.12 0.95
C PRO A 196 -3.59 -4.60 1.27
N GLN A 197 -3.69 -5.79 1.87
CA GLN A 197 -4.94 -6.39 2.38
C GLN A 197 -6.01 -6.75 1.32
N ILE A 198 -5.81 -6.40 0.04
CA ILE A 198 -6.73 -6.75 -1.04
C ILE A 198 -6.54 -8.20 -1.44
N ARG A 199 -7.63 -8.97 -1.40
CA ARG A 199 -7.73 -10.29 -1.98
C ARG A 199 -8.45 -10.15 -3.31
N HIS A 200 -7.84 -10.62 -4.39
CA HIS A 200 -8.42 -10.46 -5.71
C HIS A 200 -8.50 -11.79 -6.46
N HIS A 201 -9.49 -11.87 -7.34
CA HIS A 201 -9.64 -12.95 -8.30
C HIS A 201 -10.03 -12.37 -9.65
N THR A 202 -9.24 -12.68 -10.66
CA THR A 202 -9.50 -12.24 -12.04
C THR A 202 -10.07 -13.41 -12.85
N LYS A 203 -11.23 -13.25 -13.47
CA LYS A 203 -11.79 -14.27 -14.38
C LYS A 203 -11.58 -13.84 -15.82
N LEU A 204 -10.85 -14.63 -16.60
CA LEU A 204 -10.81 -14.48 -18.05
C LEU A 204 -12.01 -15.24 -18.63
N VAL A 205 -12.89 -14.51 -19.31
CA VAL A 205 -14.08 -15.07 -19.95
C VAL A 205 -13.87 -15.07 -21.44
N THR A 206 -13.75 -16.26 -22.02
CA THR A 206 -13.46 -16.43 -23.44
C THR A 206 -14.02 -17.74 -23.98
N ASN A 207 -14.44 -17.71 -25.23
CA ASN A 207 -14.80 -18.91 -26.00
C ASN A 207 -13.65 -19.35 -26.94
N HIS A 208 -12.51 -18.63 -26.94
CA HIS A 208 -11.35 -18.96 -27.75
C HIS A 208 -10.55 -20.10 -27.12
N LYS A 209 -10.53 -21.27 -27.77
CA LYS A 209 -9.84 -22.47 -27.27
C LYS A 209 -8.33 -22.28 -27.07
N SER A 210 -7.70 -21.42 -27.85
CA SER A 210 -6.25 -21.11 -27.73
C SER A 210 -5.90 -20.43 -26.40
N LEU A 211 -6.83 -19.66 -25.82
CA LEU A 211 -6.61 -18.91 -24.59
C LEU A 211 -6.98 -19.71 -23.32
N GLN A 212 -7.56 -20.91 -23.47
CA GLN A 212 -7.97 -21.75 -22.34
C GLN A 212 -6.79 -22.42 -21.62
N ASN A 213 -5.65 -22.61 -22.31
CA ASN A 213 -4.47 -23.33 -21.79
C ASN A 213 -3.26 -22.42 -21.49
N ILE A 214 -3.47 -21.11 -21.34
CA ILE A 214 -2.40 -20.17 -21.05
C ILE A 214 -1.97 -20.26 -19.59
N SER A 215 -0.66 -20.22 -19.35
CA SER A 215 -0.11 -20.02 -18.01
C SER A 215 -0.46 -18.61 -17.50
N LEU A 216 -1.47 -18.52 -16.66
CA LEU A 216 -1.92 -17.28 -16.02
C LEU A 216 -1.47 -17.23 -14.55
N PRO A 217 -1.40 -16.05 -13.93
CA PRO A 217 -1.08 -15.93 -12.51
C PRO A 217 -2.07 -16.71 -11.64
N GLY A 218 -1.63 -17.23 -10.49
CA GLY A 218 -2.42 -18.14 -9.65
C GLY A 218 -3.78 -17.60 -9.19
N ASN A 219 -3.99 -16.28 -9.21
CA ASN A 219 -5.26 -15.62 -8.87
C ASN A 219 -6.18 -15.43 -10.09
N THR A 220 -5.92 -16.12 -11.20
CA THR A 220 -6.70 -16.03 -12.44
C THR A 220 -7.28 -17.37 -12.85
N SER A 221 -8.56 -17.37 -13.20
CA SER A 221 -9.24 -18.54 -13.75
C SER A 221 -9.80 -18.25 -15.13
N VAL A 222 -9.72 -19.22 -16.04
CA VAL A 222 -10.38 -19.14 -17.35
C VAL A 222 -11.74 -19.82 -17.28
N THR A 223 -12.77 -19.15 -17.80
CA THR A 223 -14.15 -19.64 -17.83
C THR A 223 -14.82 -19.29 -19.14
N GLU A 224 -15.82 -20.08 -19.53
CA GLU A 224 -16.68 -19.78 -20.68
C GLU A 224 -17.88 -18.94 -20.25
N MET A 225 -18.41 -18.14 -21.16
CA MET A 225 -19.57 -17.27 -20.89
C MET A 225 -20.80 -18.06 -20.41
N THR A 226 -21.01 -19.28 -20.92
CA THR A 226 -22.14 -20.16 -20.55
C THR A 226 -22.08 -20.66 -19.10
N LYS A 227 -20.91 -20.61 -18.46
CA LYS A 227 -20.68 -21.09 -17.09
C LYS A 227 -20.76 -19.96 -16.05
N LEU A 228 -20.95 -18.71 -16.48
CA LEU A 228 -21.06 -17.59 -15.56
C LEU A 228 -22.43 -17.57 -14.90
N SER A 229 -22.43 -17.36 -13.59
CA SER A 229 -23.66 -17.06 -12.88
C SER A 229 -24.15 -15.65 -13.26
N LYS A 230 -25.47 -15.45 -13.35
CA LYS A 230 -26.04 -14.14 -13.68
C LYS A 230 -25.71 -13.05 -12.64
N ASN A 231 -25.23 -13.41 -11.45
CA ASN A 231 -24.90 -12.52 -10.34
C ASN A 231 -23.50 -12.81 -9.77
N GLU A 232 -22.45 -12.73 -10.59
CA GLU A 232 -21.06 -12.89 -10.12
C GLU A 232 -20.65 -11.85 -9.04
N ASN A 233 -21.36 -10.72 -9.01
CA ASN A 233 -21.12 -9.58 -8.11
C ASN A 233 -19.69 -9.06 -8.25
N CYS A 234 -19.26 -8.81 -9.50
CA CYS A 234 -17.92 -8.32 -9.78
C CYS A 234 -17.84 -6.79 -9.67
N LEU A 235 -16.66 -6.30 -9.26
CA LEU A 235 -16.40 -4.87 -9.15
C LEU A 235 -16.29 -4.23 -10.52
N MET A 236 -15.59 -4.91 -11.43
CA MET A 236 -15.27 -4.39 -12.75
C MET A 236 -15.31 -5.47 -13.81
N VAL A 237 -15.84 -5.13 -14.98
CA VAL A 237 -15.73 -5.92 -16.20
C VAL A 237 -14.87 -5.14 -17.19
N LEU A 238 -13.79 -5.75 -17.68
CA LEU A 238 -13.01 -5.25 -18.82
C LEU A 238 -13.53 -5.87 -20.11
N SER A 239 -13.67 -5.06 -21.16
CA SER A 239 -14.04 -5.53 -22.50
C SER A 239 -13.32 -4.75 -23.59
N PHE A 240 -13.19 -5.35 -24.78
CA PHE A 240 -12.61 -4.70 -25.95
C PHE A 240 -13.71 -4.27 -26.91
N ASN A 241 -13.54 -3.10 -27.52
CA ASN A 241 -14.39 -2.60 -28.62
C ASN A 241 -15.90 -2.67 -28.32
N LEU A 242 -16.30 -2.39 -27.08
CA LEU A 242 -17.68 -2.53 -26.62
C LEU A 242 -18.61 -1.55 -27.35
N LEU A 243 -18.16 -0.31 -27.55
CA LEU A 243 -18.91 0.72 -28.25
C LEU A 243 -19.01 0.40 -29.75
N LYS A 244 -17.97 -0.20 -30.35
CA LYS A 244 -18.03 -0.60 -31.76
C LYS A 244 -19.00 -1.77 -32.01
N LYS A 245 -19.07 -2.73 -31.10
CA LYS A 245 -19.90 -3.93 -31.24
C LYS A 245 -21.40 -3.62 -31.26
N ASN A 246 -21.85 -2.64 -30.48
CA ASN A 246 -23.26 -2.20 -30.43
C ASN A 246 -24.32 -3.31 -30.27
N LYS A 247 -23.96 -4.43 -29.62
CA LYS A 247 -24.85 -5.58 -29.37
C LYS A 247 -25.62 -5.38 -28.06
N GLU A 248 -26.94 -5.21 -28.12
CA GLU A 248 -27.78 -4.95 -26.93
C GLU A 248 -27.75 -6.07 -25.87
N GLU A 249 -27.68 -7.33 -26.33
CA GLU A 249 -27.61 -8.49 -25.46
C GLU A 249 -26.33 -8.49 -24.64
N LEU A 250 -25.21 -8.10 -25.25
CA LEU A 250 -23.91 -8.03 -24.62
C LEU A 250 -23.88 -6.99 -23.50
N TYR A 251 -24.43 -5.79 -23.73
CA TYR A 251 -24.57 -4.79 -22.64
C TYR A 251 -25.41 -5.32 -21.48
N LYS A 252 -26.56 -5.96 -21.75
CA LYS A 252 -27.42 -6.53 -20.69
C LYS A 252 -26.69 -7.62 -19.89
N GLN A 253 -25.94 -8.48 -20.59
CA GLN A 253 -25.14 -9.54 -19.97
C GLN A 253 -24.03 -8.96 -19.11
N LEU A 254 -23.17 -8.09 -19.64
CA LEU A 254 -22.04 -7.53 -18.87
C LEU A 254 -22.54 -6.72 -17.65
N LEU A 255 -23.63 -5.96 -17.80
CA LEU A 255 -24.21 -5.20 -16.69
C LEU A 255 -24.84 -6.09 -15.61
N SER A 256 -25.34 -7.29 -15.95
CA SER A 256 -25.85 -8.24 -14.94
C SER A 256 -24.74 -8.84 -14.06
N LEU A 257 -23.52 -8.95 -14.59
CA LEU A 257 -22.38 -9.49 -13.83
C LEU A 257 -21.87 -8.52 -12.75
N LEU A 258 -22.09 -7.22 -12.96
CA LEU A 258 -21.60 -6.15 -12.11
C LEU A 258 -22.42 -6.02 -10.82
N MET A 259 -21.72 -5.71 -9.73
CA MET A 259 -22.35 -5.22 -8.51
C MET A 259 -23.07 -3.88 -8.76
N PRO A 260 -24.02 -3.44 -7.91
CA PRO A 260 -24.78 -2.20 -8.11
C PRO A 260 -23.91 -0.94 -8.30
N GLN A 261 -22.75 -0.89 -7.65
CA GLN A 261 -21.77 0.19 -7.74
C GLN A 261 -20.61 -0.09 -8.70
N GLY A 262 -20.69 -1.18 -9.47
CA GLY A 262 -19.62 -1.68 -10.33
C GLY A 262 -19.35 -0.83 -11.56
N PHE A 263 -18.25 -1.18 -12.22
CA PHE A 263 -17.67 -0.41 -13.32
C PHE A 263 -17.47 -1.25 -14.57
N LEU A 264 -17.63 -0.62 -15.72
CA LEU A 264 -17.32 -1.25 -17.01
C LEU A 264 -16.15 -0.49 -17.62
N LEU A 265 -15.05 -1.18 -17.85
CA LEU A 265 -13.84 -0.61 -18.43
C LEU A 265 -13.72 -1.14 -19.85
N THR A 266 -13.64 -0.26 -20.84
CA THR A 266 -13.49 -0.69 -22.22
C THR A 266 -12.32 -0.02 -22.93
N LEU A 267 -11.62 -0.80 -23.73
CA LEU A 267 -10.55 -0.36 -24.61
C LEU A 267 -11.05 -0.40 -26.06
N GLU A 268 -11.24 0.78 -26.64
CA GLU A 268 -11.73 0.98 -28.00
C GLU A 268 -10.56 1.25 -28.95
N GLU A 269 -10.52 0.60 -30.10
CA GLU A 269 -9.50 0.82 -31.13
C GLU A 269 -9.76 2.07 -31.98
N SER A 270 -11.01 2.54 -32.06
CA SER A 270 -11.35 3.77 -32.76
C SER A 270 -11.37 4.96 -31.81
N THR A 271 -10.89 6.11 -32.29
CA THR A 271 -11.04 7.40 -31.59
C THR A 271 -12.45 7.97 -31.79
N ASP A 272 -13.08 7.64 -32.92
CA ASP A 272 -14.47 7.96 -33.24
C ASP A 272 -15.38 6.91 -32.61
N CYS A 273 -15.91 7.24 -31.43
CA CYS A 273 -16.85 6.41 -30.69
C CYS A 273 -18.21 7.09 -30.64
N GLU A 274 -19.27 6.37 -31.01
CA GLU A 274 -20.65 6.82 -30.78
C GLU A 274 -21.13 6.45 -29.37
N TYR A 275 -21.62 7.42 -28.61
CA TYR A 275 -22.07 7.23 -27.23
C TYR A 275 -23.58 6.99 -27.08
N SER A 276 -24.27 6.64 -28.16
CA SER A 276 -25.73 6.47 -28.19
C SER A 276 -26.22 5.42 -27.19
N TYR A 277 -25.54 4.26 -27.11
CA TYR A 277 -25.87 3.17 -26.19
C TYR A 277 -25.59 3.51 -24.72
N LEU A 278 -24.62 4.39 -24.43
CA LEU A 278 -24.38 4.83 -23.05
C LEU A 278 -25.62 5.52 -22.47
N LYS A 279 -26.30 6.36 -23.25
CA LYS A 279 -27.56 6.99 -22.84
C LYS A 279 -28.66 5.95 -22.61
N LYS A 280 -28.79 4.97 -23.51
CA LYS A 280 -29.80 3.89 -23.42
C LYS A 280 -29.68 3.09 -22.12
N TYR A 281 -28.45 2.74 -21.73
CA TYR A 281 -28.19 1.96 -20.51
C TYR A 281 -27.88 2.82 -19.27
N LYS A 282 -28.06 4.14 -19.37
CA LYS A 282 -27.78 5.11 -18.29
C LYS A 282 -26.34 4.98 -17.76
N LEU A 283 -25.36 4.85 -18.64
CA LEU A 283 -23.94 4.79 -18.30
C LEU A 283 -23.30 6.17 -18.44
N ASN A 284 -22.60 6.60 -17.40
CA ASN A 284 -21.78 7.80 -17.40
C ASN A 284 -20.31 7.44 -17.61
N ILE A 285 -19.62 8.28 -18.37
CA ILE A 285 -18.16 8.20 -18.53
C ILE A 285 -17.51 8.84 -17.31
N ILE A 286 -16.76 8.04 -16.55
CA ILE A 286 -15.95 8.50 -15.43
C ILE A 286 -14.58 8.89 -15.96
N ILE A 287 -13.83 7.94 -16.52
CA ILE A 287 -12.51 8.16 -17.09
C ILE A 287 -12.58 8.03 -18.61
N GLU A 288 -11.88 8.91 -19.29
CA GLU A 288 -11.71 8.90 -20.73
C GLU A 288 -10.30 9.34 -21.08
N ARG A 289 -9.50 8.41 -21.59
CA ARG A 289 -8.06 8.60 -21.81
C ARG A 289 -7.62 8.08 -23.16
N GLN A 290 -6.74 8.85 -23.81
CA GLN A 290 -6.05 8.42 -25.03
C GLN A 290 -4.85 7.52 -24.66
N ILE A 291 -4.74 6.37 -25.32
CA ILE A 291 -3.64 5.41 -25.18
C ILE A 291 -3.14 5.08 -26.58
N ASN A 292 -2.09 5.76 -27.02
CA ASN A 292 -1.59 5.69 -28.40
C ASN A 292 -2.74 5.98 -29.39
N ASN A 293 -3.16 4.98 -30.18
CA ASN A 293 -4.26 5.07 -31.13
C ASN A 293 -5.59 4.50 -30.59
N LYS A 294 -5.63 4.09 -29.32
CA LYS A 294 -6.79 3.51 -28.66
C LYS A 294 -7.37 4.49 -27.63
N ARG A 295 -8.63 4.31 -27.28
CA ARG A 295 -9.34 5.09 -26.25
C ARG A 295 -9.76 4.16 -25.12
N LEU A 296 -9.46 4.54 -23.88
CA LEU A 296 -9.90 3.82 -22.69
C LEU A 296 -11.02 4.59 -21.99
N LEU A 297 -12.10 3.88 -21.70
CA LEU A 297 -13.30 4.43 -21.07
C LEU A 297 -13.64 3.64 -19.82
N LEU A 298 -13.68 4.32 -18.67
CA LEU A 298 -14.27 3.78 -17.45
C LEU A 298 -15.70 4.29 -17.33
N LEU A 299 -16.66 3.38 -17.34
CA LEU A 299 -18.09 3.65 -17.32
C LEU A 299 -18.68 3.20 -15.99
N ARG A 300 -19.69 3.93 -15.52
CA ARG A 300 -20.46 3.58 -14.33
C ARG A 300 -21.94 3.84 -14.57
N LYS A 301 -22.82 3.03 -13.98
CA LYS A 301 -24.26 3.29 -14.03
C LYS A 301 -24.59 4.61 -13.31
N THR A 302 -25.43 5.41 -13.94
CA THR A 302 -25.93 6.68 -13.41
C THR A 302 -26.70 6.41 -12.14
N GLN A 303 -26.40 7.18 -11.10
CA GLN A 303 -27.18 7.18 -9.88
C GLN A 303 -28.09 8.41 -9.85
N ASN A 304 -29.37 8.18 -9.59
CA ASN A 304 -30.34 9.25 -9.45
C ASN A 304 -30.29 9.71 -8.00
N VAL A 305 -29.48 10.74 -7.72
CA VAL A 305 -29.45 11.41 -6.43
C VAL A 305 -30.08 12.78 -6.60
N GLU A 306 -31.15 13.02 -5.86
CA GLU A 306 -31.86 14.29 -5.86
C GLU A 306 -31.09 15.35 -5.05
N LYS A 307 -31.30 16.64 -5.34
CA LYS A 307 -30.57 17.73 -4.67
C LYS A 307 -30.82 17.80 -3.17
N ASN A 308 -32.04 17.49 -2.74
CA ASN A 308 -32.49 17.43 -1.34
C ASN A 308 -31.77 16.32 -0.52
N GLN A 309 -31.12 15.37 -1.19
CA GLN A 309 -30.34 14.29 -0.58
C GLN A 309 -28.89 14.70 -0.29
N TYR A 310 -28.45 15.91 -0.68
CA TYR A 310 -27.11 16.41 -0.36
C TYR A 310 -27.11 17.33 0.86
N GLN A 311 -26.11 17.16 1.71
CA GLN A 311 -25.81 18.07 2.82
C GLN A 311 -24.39 18.60 2.67
N VAL A 312 -24.26 19.92 2.55
CA VAL A 312 -22.98 20.57 2.28
C VAL A 312 -22.34 21.06 3.57
N VAL A 313 -21.06 20.73 3.74
CA VAL A 313 -20.21 21.21 4.82
C VAL A 313 -18.95 21.80 4.21
N HIS A 314 -18.78 23.12 4.35
CA HIS A 314 -17.55 23.78 3.94
C HIS A 314 -16.46 23.52 4.98
N VAL A 315 -15.29 23.10 4.49
CA VAL A 315 -14.12 22.76 5.28
C VAL A 315 -13.16 23.94 5.24
N ASN A 316 -12.68 24.33 6.41
CA ASN A 316 -11.70 25.38 6.60
C ASN A 316 -10.49 24.81 7.37
N ASN A 317 -9.28 25.30 7.04
CA ASN A 317 -8.05 24.92 7.73
C ASN A 317 -7.80 25.74 9.01
N TYR A 318 -8.48 26.88 9.16
CA TYR A 318 -8.27 27.79 10.30
C TYR A 318 -9.34 27.67 11.39
N ASP A 319 -10.53 27.21 11.02
CA ASP A 319 -11.63 26.95 11.94
C ASP A 319 -12.11 25.51 11.77
N PHE A 320 -12.19 24.77 12.87
CA PHE A 320 -12.58 23.36 12.91
C PHE A 320 -14.01 23.14 13.44
N THR A 321 -14.81 24.19 13.63
CA THR A 321 -16.24 24.06 14.02
C THR A 321 -17.05 23.19 13.06
N TRP A 322 -16.66 23.13 11.79
CA TRP A 322 -17.27 22.26 10.78
C TRP A 322 -17.14 20.76 11.13
N VAL A 323 -16.15 20.37 11.93
CA VAL A 323 -15.99 18.98 12.41
C VAL A 323 -17.14 18.62 13.35
N ASP A 324 -17.52 19.51 14.26
CA ASP A 324 -18.64 19.24 15.17
C ASP A 324 -19.97 19.25 14.42
N LYS A 325 -20.13 20.16 13.44
CA LYS A 325 -21.26 20.12 12.50
C LYS A 325 -21.33 18.78 11.76
N LEU A 326 -20.20 18.25 11.28
CA LEU A 326 -20.12 16.96 10.61
C LEU A 326 -20.53 15.81 11.55
N LYS A 327 -20.02 15.78 12.78
CA LYS A 327 -20.42 14.79 13.79
C LYS A 327 -21.92 14.83 14.07
N SER A 328 -22.49 16.03 14.23
CA SER A 328 -23.93 16.20 14.44
C SER A 328 -24.75 15.64 13.27
N ILE A 329 -24.31 15.90 12.03
CA ILE A 329 -24.94 15.36 10.83
C ILE A 329 -24.88 13.83 10.80
N MET A 330 -23.71 13.24 11.02
CA MET A 330 -23.54 11.78 11.02
C MET A 330 -24.37 11.11 12.12
N ASN A 331 -24.42 11.71 13.32
CA ASN A 331 -25.25 11.20 14.42
C ASN A 331 -26.75 11.28 14.15
N MET A 332 -27.21 12.29 13.40
CA MET A 332 -28.61 12.40 12.98
C MET A 332 -28.95 11.36 11.91
N GLN A 333 -28.06 11.14 10.94
CA GLN A 333 -28.25 10.13 9.88
C GLN A 333 -28.35 8.72 10.46
N ASN A 334 -27.52 8.37 11.45
CA ASN A 334 -27.61 7.08 12.15
C ASN A 334 -28.97 6.79 12.81
N LYS A 335 -29.82 7.81 12.99
CA LYS A 335 -31.16 7.70 13.60
C LYS A 335 -32.30 7.78 12.57
N SER A 336 -32.00 8.06 11.30
CA SER A 336 -33.00 8.25 10.25
C SER A 336 -32.93 7.13 9.22
N ASP A 337 -34.07 6.73 8.65
CA ASP A 337 -34.12 5.71 7.59
C ASP A 337 -33.60 6.19 6.21
N ILE A 338 -33.26 7.48 6.06
CA ILE A 338 -32.85 8.09 4.79
C ILE A 338 -31.41 8.62 4.90
N ASP A 339 -30.47 7.87 4.32
CA ASP A 339 -29.08 8.30 4.20
C ASP A 339 -28.94 9.47 3.23
N LYS A 340 -28.50 10.62 3.73
CA LYS A 340 -28.15 11.79 2.92
C LYS A 340 -26.67 11.78 2.60
N ASN A 341 -26.31 12.10 1.35
CA ASN A 341 -24.92 12.24 0.94
C ASN A 341 -24.33 13.53 1.52
N ILE A 342 -23.24 13.40 2.29
CA ILE A 342 -22.55 14.54 2.89
C ILE A 342 -21.45 14.98 1.94
N ILE A 343 -21.45 16.23 1.50
CA ILE A 343 -20.41 16.80 0.65
C ILE A 343 -19.52 17.72 1.49
N LEU A 344 -18.27 17.31 1.65
CA LEU A 344 -17.21 18.14 2.22
C LEU A 344 -16.57 18.98 1.11
N VAL A 345 -16.62 20.30 1.25
CA VAL A 345 -16.15 21.23 0.22
C VAL A 345 -14.95 21.99 0.74
N ALA A 346 -13.82 21.91 0.05
CA ALA A 346 -12.67 22.78 0.28
C ALA A 346 -12.46 23.67 -0.94
N GLU A 347 -12.40 24.98 -0.71
CA GLU A 347 -12.25 26.03 -1.71
C GLU A 347 -11.06 26.92 -1.38
N ASN A 348 -10.37 27.43 -2.40
CA ASN A 348 -9.33 28.46 -2.27
C ASN A 348 -8.16 28.11 -1.32
N ASN A 349 -7.92 26.82 -1.05
CA ASN A 349 -6.87 26.38 -0.12
C ASN A 349 -6.15 25.11 -0.60
N PHE A 350 -4.97 25.28 -1.20
CA PHE A 350 -4.16 24.17 -1.71
C PHE A 350 -3.55 23.28 -0.61
N GLU A 351 -3.49 23.77 0.63
CA GLU A 351 -2.92 23.06 1.79
C GLU A 351 -3.98 22.26 2.56
N SER A 352 -5.21 22.15 2.05
CA SER A 352 -6.27 21.38 2.70
C SER A 352 -5.94 19.88 2.72
N GLY A 353 -5.96 19.29 3.92
CA GLY A 353 -5.85 17.84 4.14
C GLY A 353 -7.13 17.05 3.81
N LEU A 354 -8.11 17.67 3.12
CA LEU A 354 -9.44 17.10 2.85
C LEU A 354 -9.38 15.69 2.25
N LEU A 355 -8.49 15.46 1.28
CA LEU A 355 -8.37 14.17 0.61
C LEU A 355 -7.97 13.05 1.58
N GLY A 356 -6.98 13.32 2.43
CA GLY A 356 -6.52 12.39 3.46
C GLY A 356 -7.62 12.11 4.49
N LEU A 357 -8.34 13.16 4.91
CA LEU A 357 -9.44 13.04 5.86
C LEU A 357 -10.59 12.18 5.31
N VAL A 358 -11.03 12.44 4.07
CA VAL A 358 -12.12 11.69 3.44
C VAL A 358 -11.73 10.21 3.30
N ASN A 359 -10.49 9.91 2.92
CA ASN A 359 -9.99 8.54 2.89
C ASN A 359 -10.09 7.82 4.24
N CYS A 360 -9.93 8.53 5.36
CA CYS A 360 -10.14 7.98 6.70
C CYS A 360 -11.62 7.83 7.04
N LEU A 361 -12.41 8.89 6.90
CA LEU A 361 -13.83 8.90 7.26
C LEU A 361 -14.64 7.85 6.50
N ARG A 362 -14.30 7.58 5.24
CA ARG A 362 -15.00 6.56 4.44
C ARG A 362 -14.74 5.13 4.90
N LYS A 363 -13.77 4.89 5.78
CA LYS A 363 -13.54 3.59 6.44
C LYS A 363 -14.29 3.47 7.76
N GLU A 364 -14.97 4.52 8.21
CA GLU A 364 -15.81 4.51 9.40
C GLU A 364 -17.25 4.08 9.06
N PRO A 365 -18.02 3.57 10.04
CA PRO A 365 -19.44 3.26 9.85
C PRO A 365 -20.23 4.48 9.36
N GLY A 366 -21.03 4.30 8.31
CA GLY A 366 -21.77 5.41 7.67
C GLY A 366 -20.92 6.30 6.76
N GLY A 367 -19.60 6.11 6.71
CA GLY A 367 -18.69 6.88 5.86
C GLY A 367 -18.93 6.70 4.35
N GLU A 368 -19.68 5.68 3.94
CA GLU A 368 -20.03 5.43 2.54
C GLU A 368 -20.85 6.56 1.90
N THR A 369 -21.51 7.42 2.68
CA THR A 369 -22.29 8.57 2.20
C THR A 369 -21.44 9.83 2.00
N ILE A 370 -20.20 9.83 2.49
CA ILE A 370 -19.32 11.00 2.44
C ILE A 370 -18.71 11.15 1.05
N ARG A 371 -18.81 12.37 0.52
CA ARG A 371 -18.24 12.84 -0.74
C ARG A 371 -17.41 14.08 -0.48
N SER A 372 -16.48 14.35 -1.37
CA SER A 372 -15.67 15.57 -1.30
C SER A 372 -15.56 16.26 -2.64
N VAL A 373 -15.51 17.58 -2.57
CA VAL A 373 -15.26 18.48 -3.70
C VAL A 373 -14.12 19.41 -3.29
N PHE A 374 -12.97 19.21 -3.92
CA PHE A 374 -11.78 20.02 -3.67
C PHE A 374 -11.53 20.93 -4.87
N ILE A 375 -11.78 22.23 -4.67
CA ILE A 375 -11.67 23.26 -5.70
C ILE A 375 -10.30 23.92 -5.58
N GLN A 376 -9.40 23.47 -6.45
CA GLN A 376 -8.02 23.97 -6.57
C GLN A 376 -7.86 24.93 -7.76
N ASP A 377 -8.93 25.22 -8.50
CA ASP A 377 -8.93 26.23 -9.55
C ASP A 377 -9.46 27.56 -8.99
N ASN A 378 -8.57 28.54 -8.85
CA ASN A 378 -8.93 29.88 -8.36
C ASN A 378 -9.89 30.62 -9.30
N LYS A 379 -10.05 30.15 -10.55
CA LYS A 379 -10.98 30.72 -11.54
C LYS A 379 -12.33 30.00 -11.60
N ALA A 380 -12.49 28.89 -10.89
CA ALA A 380 -13.76 28.17 -10.85
C ALA A 380 -14.80 28.97 -10.05
N PRO A 381 -16.11 28.89 -10.40
CA PRO A 381 -17.16 29.51 -9.62
C PRO A 381 -17.23 28.93 -8.21
N ALA A 382 -17.74 29.69 -7.24
CA ALA A 382 -17.98 29.17 -5.89
C ALA A 382 -18.90 27.94 -5.93
N PHE A 383 -18.68 26.99 -5.04
CA PHE A 383 -19.41 25.73 -4.96
C PHE A 383 -20.91 25.98 -4.75
N SER A 384 -21.72 25.36 -5.59
CA SER A 384 -23.18 25.41 -5.48
C SER A 384 -23.81 24.17 -6.11
N LEU A 385 -24.86 23.65 -5.48
CA LEU A 385 -25.72 22.60 -6.05
C LEU A 385 -26.61 23.11 -7.21
N HIS A 386 -26.60 24.41 -7.48
CA HIS A 386 -27.28 24.98 -8.64
C HIS A 386 -26.35 25.12 -9.84
N GLU A 387 -25.05 25.08 -9.62
CA GLU A 387 -24.05 25.24 -10.67
C GLU A 387 -23.89 23.94 -11.48
N PRO A 388 -24.11 23.96 -12.81
CA PRO A 388 -24.03 22.76 -13.64
C PRO A 388 -22.66 22.08 -13.62
N LEU A 389 -21.58 22.85 -13.46
CA LEU A 389 -20.21 22.33 -13.37
C LEU A 389 -20.07 21.28 -12.26
N TYR A 390 -20.57 21.60 -11.06
CA TYR A 390 -20.51 20.73 -9.89
C TYR A 390 -21.56 19.63 -9.93
N MET A 391 -22.79 19.96 -10.31
CA MET A 391 -23.88 18.96 -10.33
C MET A 391 -23.63 17.83 -11.31
N LYS A 392 -23.09 18.12 -12.51
CA LYS A 392 -22.73 17.06 -13.47
C LYS A 392 -21.70 16.08 -12.88
N GLN A 393 -20.74 16.59 -12.12
CA GLN A 393 -19.73 15.77 -11.46
C GLN A 393 -20.30 14.97 -10.29
N LEU A 394 -21.14 15.57 -9.45
CA LEU A 394 -21.75 14.91 -8.29
C LEU A 394 -22.67 13.74 -8.71
N LEU A 395 -23.31 13.83 -9.88
CA LEU A 395 -24.12 12.75 -10.47
C LEU A 395 -23.29 11.50 -10.86
N LEU A 396 -21.97 11.62 -10.97
CA LEU A 396 -21.06 10.47 -11.13
C LEU A 396 -20.89 9.67 -9.82
N ASN A 397 -21.34 10.24 -8.71
CA ASN A 397 -21.27 9.70 -7.35
C ASN A 397 -19.86 9.22 -6.97
N LEU A 398 -18.84 10.01 -7.31
CA LEU A 398 -17.46 9.73 -6.93
C LEU A 398 -17.16 10.30 -5.54
N PRO A 399 -16.42 9.56 -4.70
CA PRO A 399 -16.11 9.99 -3.34
C PRO A 399 -15.16 11.16 -3.23
N ILE A 400 -14.20 11.24 -4.14
CA ILE A 400 -13.25 12.34 -4.22
C ILE A 400 -13.36 12.98 -5.60
N ASN A 401 -13.61 14.29 -5.60
CA ASN A 401 -13.69 15.10 -6.79
C ASN A 401 -12.74 16.28 -6.64
N VAL A 402 -11.71 16.34 -7.48
CA VAL A 402 -10.76 17.45 -7.48
C VAL A 402 -10.92 18.20 -8.79
N ILE A 403 -11.10 19.51 -8.74
CA ILE A 403 -11.08 20.36 -9.93
C ILE A 403 -9.80 21.20 -9.93
N ARG A 404 -9.07 21.15 -11.05
CA ARG A 404 -7.83 21.88 -11.31
C ARG A 404 -8.06 22.93 -12.41
N SER A 405 -7.06 23.79 -12.59
CA SER A 405 -7.03 24.88 -13.55
C SER A 405 -7.60 24.48 -14.91
N GLY A 406 -8.55 25.28 -15.41
CA GLY A 406 -9.24 25.02 -16.66
C GLY A 406 -10.53 24.21 -16.49
N ASN A 407 -11.12 24.21 -15.29
CA ASN A 407 -12.30 23.41 -14.95
C ASN A 407 -12.13 21.89 -15.20
N VAL A 408 -10.92 21.38 -14.99
CA VAL A 408 -10.58 19.98 -15.27
C VAL A 408 -10.82 19.12 -14.03
N TRP A 409 -11.79 18.22 -14.11
CA TRP A 409 -12.06 17.23 -13.07
C TRP A 409 -11.04 16.09 -13.10
N GLY A 410 -10.62 15.66 -11.91
CA GLY A 410 -9.67 14.58 -11.75
C GLY A 410 -9.57 14.08 -10.32
N SER A 411 -8.53 13.30 -10.09
CA SER A 411 -8.18 12.76 -8.77
C SER A 411 -6.67 12.60 -8.68
N TYR A 412 -6.11 12.68 -7.49
CA TYR A 412 -4.73 12.28 -7.29
C TYR A 412 -4.62 10.76 -7.26
N ARG A 413 -3.61 10.23 -7.95
CA ARG A 413 -3.36 8.80 -8.08
C ARG A 413 -1.89 8.51 -7.84
N HIS A 414 -1.65 7.33 -7.29
CA HIS A 414 -0.32 6.78 -7.13
C HIS A 414 0.10 6.02 -8.39
N PHE A 415 1.27 6.33 -8.93
CA PHE A 415 1.91 5.59 -10.00
C PHE A 415 3.30 5.14 -9.58
N PRO A 416 3.74 3.92 -9.93
CA PRO A 416 5.10 3.48 -9.63
C PRO A 416 6.13 4.43 -10.25
N LEU A 417 7.16 4.74 -9.47
CA LEU A 417 8.31 5.44 -10.00
C LEU A 417 9.00 4.55 -11.06
N PRO A 418 9.48 5.15 -12.16
CA PRO A 418 10.27 4.43 -13.14
C PRO A 418 11.53 3.86 -12.46
N ALA A 419 12.00 2.73 -12.99
CA ALA A 419 13.29 2.20 -12.57
C ALA A 419 14.38 3.26 -12.80
N LEU A 420 15.32 3.37 -11.87
CA LEU A 420 16.47 4.27 -12.04
C LEU A 420 17.22 3.88 -13.30
N GLU A 421 17.38 4.83 -14.22
CA GLU A 421 18.16 4.64 -15.42
C GLU A 421 19.62 4.36 -15.04
N LEU A 422 20.17 3.27 -15.58
CA LEU A 422 21.57 2.93 -15.39
C LEU A 422 22.42 3.96 -16.13
N LYS A 423 23.15 4.78 -15.39
CA LYS A 423 24.13 5.71 -15.95
C LYS A 423 25.50 5.07 -15.97
N LEU A 424 26.16 5.12 -17.13
CA LEU A 424 27.57 4.76 -17.23
C LEU A 424 28.40 5.70 -16.36
N VAL A 425 29.18 5.13 -15.45
CA VAL A 425 30.11 5.85 -14.58
C VAL A 425 31.49 5.22 -14.71
N GLN A 426 32.55 6.02 -14.62
CA GLN A 426 33.93 5.50 -14.71
C GLN A 426 34.26 4.51 -13.58
N ASN A 427 33.71 4.73 -12.39
CA ASN A 427 33.97 3.92 -11.21
C ASN A 427 32.65 3.62 -10.48
N ALA A 428 32.45 2.38 -10.05
CA ALA A 428 31.31 1.97 -9.24
C ALA A 428 31.74 0.98 -8.15
N TYR A 429 31.15 1.10 -6.95
CA TYR A 429 31.32 0.10 -5.90
C TYR A 429 30.49 -1.15 -6.23
N VAL A 430 31.14 -2.23 -6.63
CA VAL A 430 30.49 -3.51 -6.90
C VAL A 430 30.40 -4.32 -5.61
N LYS A 431 29.20 -4.57 -5.13
CA LYS A 431 28.94 -5.54 -4.06
C LYS A 431 28.61 -6.88 -4.71
N GLN A 432 29.60 -7.76 -4.83
CA GLN A 432 29.39 -9.11 -5.34
C GLN A 432 28.40 -9.85 -4.44
N LYS A 433 27.27 -10.27 -5.01
CA LYS A 433 26.34 -11.18 -4.37
C LYS A 433 26.73 -12.58 -4.79
N VAL A 434 27.18 -13.41 -3.86
CA VAL A 434 27.24 -14.87 -4.09
C VAL A 434 25.81 -15.37 -3.95
N GLN A 435 25.31 -16.02 -5.00
CA GLN A 435 23.93 -16.54 -5.08
C GLN A 435 23.76 -17.79 -4.24
#